data_AF-A0A6I5RBZ4-F1
#
_entry.id   AF-A0A6I5RBZ4-F1
#
_cell.length_a   1.000
_cell.length_b   1.000
_cell.length_c   1.000
_cell.angle_alpha   90.00
_cell.angle_beta   90.00
_cell.angle_gamma   90.00
#
_symmetry.space_group_name_H-M   'P 1'
#
loop_
_entity.id
_entity.type
_entity.pdbx_description
1 polymer ?
#
loop_
_entity_poly.entity_id
_entity_poly.type
_entity_poly.pdbx_seq_one_letter_code
_entity_poly.pdbx_strand_id
1 'polypeptide(L)'
;MRTTVSIRKPTIQASRPLRYLCAAALLIVAMTIAKGAIAWISERFIYTLPIMGGLLKSLELMEVSNVVVFATLGVGLGAFTRWLPRKKSLFQKAIALIISVPIVFLSSYVVRHYVWVQQVAIESELLPSQAAQVTDSLLVQATGQKGVWGFFKYTVQVPILPTDLSALQTVDEDDKWFRSELTRFSGLEPGIFTLLFRLTGWGIRLFYILLALVTAAIYFAKGLVWADSHRQPRR
;
A
#
# COMPACT_ATOMS: atom_id res chain seq x y z
N MET A 1 50.55 2.89 -47.58
CA MET A 1 49.16 3.26 -47.21
C MET A 1 48.59 2.16 -46.33
N ARG A 2 48.37 2.40 -45.03
CA ARG A 2 47.66 1.47 -44.13
C ARG A 2 46.26 2.02 -43.90
N THR A 3 45.26 1.35 -44.46
CA THR A 3 43.84 1.66 -44.26
C THR A 3 43.39 1.01 -42.95
N THR A 4 43.32 1.79 -41.88
CA THR A 4 42.76 1.31 -40.60
C THR A 4 41.24 1.24 -40.70
N VAL A 5 40.71 0.03 -40.85
CA VAL A 5 39.27 -0.25 -40.78
C VAL A 5 38.83 -0.12 -39.33
N SER A 6 38.16 0.98 -39.01
CA SER A 6 37.52 1.21 -37.71
C SER A 6 36.29 0.32 -37.57
N ILE A 7 36.42 -0.83 -36.91
CA ILE A 7 35.30 -1.69 -36.52
C ILE A 7 34.49 -0.98 -35.43
N ARG A 8 33.39 -0.33 -35.82
CA ARG A 8 32.43 0.27 -34.89
C ARG A 8 31.69 -0.87 -34.19
N LYS A 9 32.05 -1.16 -32.93
CA LYS A 9 31.24 -2.04 -32.07
C LYS A 9 29.82 -1.46 -32.01
N PRO A 10 28.77 -2.23 -32.32
CA PRO A 10 27.40 -1.78 -32.16
C PRO A 10 27.10 -1.65 -30.67
N THR A 11 27.32 -0.46 -30.10
CA THR A 11 26.83 -0.14 -28.77
C THR A 11 25.30 -0.12 -28.87
N ILE A 12 24.63 -1.07 -28.24
CA ILE A 12 23.16 -1.14 -28.16
C ILE A 12 22.69 0.11 -27.41
N GLN A 13 22.51 1.22 -28.11
CA GLN A 13 21.90 2.42 -27.56
C GLN A 13 20.41 2.14 -27.42
N ALA A 14 20.00 1.68 -26.23
CA ALA A 14 18.59 1.56 -25.89
C ALA A 14 17.84 2.84 -26.24
N SER A 15 16.75 2.70 -26.99
CA SER A 15 15.92 3.82 -27.43
C SER A 15 15.42 4.61 -26.21
N ARG A 16 15.27 5.93 -26.35
CA ARG A 16 14.78 6.80 -25.25
C ARG A 16 13.48 6.28 -24.58
N PRO A 17 12.44 5.81 -25.31
CA PRO A 17 11.25 5.26 -24.66
C PRO A 17 11.53 3.96 -23.90
N LEU A 18 12.45 3.11 -24.36
CA LEU A 18 12.82 1.90 -23.64
C LEU A 18 13.47 2.24 -22.29
N ARG A 19 14.35 3.25 -22.25
CA ARG A 19 14.94 3.73 -20.99
C ARG A 19 13.89 4.25 -20.01
N TYR A 20 12.89 4.97 -20.51
CA TYR A 20 11.75 5.41 -19.70
C TYR A 20 11.01 4.22 -19.10
N LEU A 21 10.63 3.24 -19.91
CA LEU A 21 9.88 2.07 -19.45
C LEU A 21 10.67 1.25 -18.42
N CYS A 22 11.95 0.98 -18.68
CA CYS A 22 12.80 0.25 -17.74
C CYS A 22 12.97 1.01 -16.42
N ALA A 23 13.27 2.31 -16.46
CA ALA A 23 13.45 3.11 -15.25
C ALA A 23 12.16 3.25 -14.45
N ALA A 24 11.02 3.48 -15.13
CA ALA A 24 9.71 3.54 -14.50
C ALA A 24 9.35 2.20 -13.85
N ALA A 25 9.51 1.08 -14.57
CA ALA A 25 9.24 -0.25 -14.03
C ALA A 25 10.11 -0.57 -12.81
N LEU A 26 11.42 -0.29 -12.88
CA LEU A 26 12.36 -0.51 -11.77
C LEU A 26 11.97 0.33 -10.55
N LEU A 27 11.61 1.61 -10.74
CA LEU A 27 11.18 2.46 -9.65
C LEU A 27 9.87 1.97 -9.02
N ILE A 28 8.89 1.57 -9.84
CA ILE A 28 7.62 1.03 -9.35
C ILE A 28 7.88 -0.23 -8.50
N VAL A 29 8.66 -1.18 -9.02
CA VAL A 29 9.03 -2.40 -8.29
C VAL A 29 9.76 -2.06 -6.99
N ALA A 30 10.73 -1.14 -7.03
CA ALA A 30 11.47 -0.72 -5.85
C ALA A 30 10.54 -0.10 -4.78
N MET A 31 9.58 0.74 -5.18
CA MET A 31 8.63 1.38 -4.26
C MET A 31 7.60 0.39 -3.71
N THR A 32 7.15 -0.58 -4.53
CA THR A 32 6.31 -1.70 -4.09
C THR A 32 7.03 -2.54 -3.03
N ILE A 33 8.30 -2.91 -3.27
CA ILE A 33 9.11 -3.65 -2.30
C ILE A 33 9.33 -2.82 -1.05
N ALA A 34 9.68 -1.55 -1.17
CA ALA A 34 9.91 -0.67 -0.02
C ALA A 34 8.64 -0.55 0.84
N LYS A 35 7.48 -0.32 0.23
CA LYS A 35 6.21 -0.22 0.97
C LYS A 35 5.82 -1.55 1.61
N GLY A 36 6.03 -2.67 0.92
CA GLY A 36 5.87 -4.01 1.49
C GLY A 36 6.80 -4.28 2.67
N ALA A 37 8.08 -3.90 2.56
CA ALA A 37 9.06 -4.06 3.63
C ALA A 37 8.71 -3.21 4.86
N ILE A 38 8.27 -1.97 4.66
CA ILE A 38 7.78 -1.11 5.76
C ILE A 38 6.60 -1.79 6.45
N ALA A 39 5.63 -2.31 5.68
CA ALA A 39 4.49 -3.02 6.24
C ALA A 39 4.91 -4.25 7.06
N TRP A 40 5.83 -5.06 6.53
CA TRP A 40 6.37 -6.23 7.23
C TRP A 40 7.08 -5.85 8.53
N ILE A 41 7.94 -4.84 8.51
CA ILE A 41 8.65 -4.34 9.69
C ILE A 41 7.66 -3.83 10.73
N SER A 42 6.66 -3.06 10.29
CA SER A 42 5.63 -2.51 11.19
C SER A 42 4.86 -3.62 11.90
N GLU A 43 4.38 -4.63 11.17
CA GLU A 43 3.63 -5.74 11.78
C GLU A 43 4.50 -6.60 12.70
N ARG A 44 5.77 -6.84 12.35
CA ARG A 44 6.63 -7.75 13.13
C ARG A 44 7.29 -7.12 14.35
N PHE A 45 7.61 -5.82 14.30
CA PHE A 45 8.42 -5.17 15.34
C PHE A 45 7.71 -4.01 16.02
N ILE A 46 6.94 -3.21 15.28
CA ILE A 46 6.32 -1.99 15.82
C ILE A 46 5.03 -2.33 16.55
N TYR A 47 4.18 -3.14 15.94
CA TYR A 47 2.86 -3.45 16.49
C TYR A 47 2.86 -4.54 17.56
N THR A 48 3.98 -5.22 17.77
CA THR A 48 4.17 -6.20 18.85
C THR A 48 4.54 -5.56 20.18
N LEU A 49 4.82 -4.25 20.23
CA LEU A 49 5.19 -3.55 21.47
C LEU A 49 3.97 -3.44 22.41
N PRO A 50 4.06 -3.94 23.66
CA PRO A 50 3.01 -3.75 24.65
C PRO A 50 2.74 -2.25 24.85
N ILE A 51 1.46 -1.85 24.91
CA ILE A 51 0.99 -0.45 25.07
C ILE A 51 1.05 0.40 23.78
N MET A 52 2.19 0.48 23.10
CA MET A 52 2.34 1.33 21.92
C MET A 52 1.78 0.69 20.64
N GLY A 53 1.81 -0.64 20.53
CA GLY A 53 1.43 -1.35 19.32
C GLY A 53 -0.01 -1.11 18.88
N GLY A 54 -0.97 -1.15 19.82
CA GLY A 54 -2.38 -0.88 19.53
C GLY A 54 -2.65 0.56 19.10
N LEU A 55 -1.99 1.52 19.74
CA LEU A 55 -2.12 2.95 19.43
C LEU A 55 -1.50 3.29 18.07
N LEU A 56 -0.32 2.74 17.77
CA LEU A 56 0.36 2.91 16.48
C LEU A 56 -0.37 2.19 15.34
N LYS A 57 -1.00 1.04 15.64
CA LYS A 57 -1.85 0.31 14.70
C LYS A 57 -3.14 1.09 14.41
N SER A 58 -3.72 1.73 15.43
CA SER A 58 -4.88 2.62 15.29
C SER A 58 -4.57 3.89 14.50
N LEU A 59 -3.38 4.47 14.67
CA LEU A 59 -2.92 5.62 13.88
C LEU A 59 -2.49 5.24 12.46
N GLU A 60 -2.45 3.95 12.14
CA GLU A 60 -1.87 3.40 10.92
C GLU A 60 -0.49 4.03 10.64
N LEU A 61 0.44 3.97 11.60
CA LEU A 61 1.75 4.64 11.49
C LEU A 61 2.48 4.28 10.18
N MET A 62 2.31 3.04 9.71
CA MET A 62 2.77 2.58 8.40
C MET A 62 2.30 3.48 7.24
N GLU A 63 1.12 4.07 7.32
CA GLU A 63 0.55 4.93 6.27
C GLU A 63 1.15 6.34 6.28
N VAL A 64 1.81 6.77 7.36
CA VAL A 64 2.66 7.97 7.33
C VAL A 64 3.80 7.80 6.32
N SER A 65 4.28 6.56 6.13
CA SER A 65 5.29 6.25 5.12
C SER A 65 4.83 6.55 3.68
N ASN A 66 3.52 6.70 3.45
CA ASN A 66 2.98 7.06 2.14
C ASN A 66 3.56 8.37 1.65
N VAL A 67 3.76 9.35 2.54
CA VAL A 67 4.31 10.65 2.13
C VAL A 67 5.67 10.48 1.44
N VAL A 68 6.58 9.70 2.05
CA VAL A 68 7.94 9.51 1.53
C VAL A 68 7.94 8.63 0.28
N VAL A 69 7.21 7.51 0.31
CA VAL A 69 7.17 6.55 -0.81
C VAL A 69 6.52 7.19 -2.03
N PHE A 70 5.37 7.85 -1.88
CA PHE A 70 4.66 8.47 -3.01
C PHE A 70 5.31 9.77 -3.48
N ALA A 71 6.00 10.52 -2.61
CA ALA A 71 6.83 11.64 -3.06
C ALA A 71 7.97 11.15 -3.96
N THR A 72 8.68 10.10 -3.54
CA THR A 72 9.79 9.50 -4.31
C THR A 72 9.30 8.93 -5.64
N LEU A 73 8.20 8.17 -5.61
CA LEU A 73 7.54 7.63 -6.80
C LEU A 73 7.13 8.76 -7.76
N GLY A 74 6.46 9.80 -7.23
CA GLY A 74 6.00 10.96 -7.98
C GLY A 74 7.15 11.69 -8.66
N VAL A 75 8.15 12.15 -7.90
CA VAL A 75 9.33 12.84 -8.47
C VAL A 75 10.03 11.97 -9.49
N GLY A 76 10.29 10.70 -9.17
CA GLY A 76 11.03 9.80 -10.04
C GLY A 76 10.32 9.58 -11.38
N LEU A 77 9.02 9.25 -11.36
CA LEU A 77 8.23 9.10 -12.58
C LEU A 77 8.13 10.40 -13.38
N GLY A 78 7.95 11.53 -12.70
CA GLY A 78 7.94 12.86 -13.33
C GLY A 78 9.27 13.19 -14.01
N ALA A 79 10.38 12.93 -13.33
CA ALA A 79 11.74 13.15 -13.83
C ALA A 79 12.07 12.25 -15.03
N PHE A 80 11.66 10.98 -14.98
CA PHE A 80 11.87 10.03 -16.08
C PHE A 80 11.13 10.42 -17.35
N THR A 81 10.07 11.24 -17.24
CA THR A 81 9.40 11.76 -18.43
C THR A 81 10.36 12.49 -19.34
N ARG A 82 11.55 12.95 -18.89
CA ARG A 82 12.61 13.54 -19.74
C ARG A 82 12.91 12.73 -20.99
N TRP A 83 12.80 11.40 -20.91
CA TRP A 83 13.06 10.47 -22.00
C TRP A 83 11.88 10.27 -22.96
N LEU A 84 10.68 10.74 -22.60
CA LEU A 84 9.52 10.76 -23.49
C LEU A 84 9.60 11.95 -24.47
N PRO A 85 8.84 11.92 -25.59
CA PRO A 85 8.71 13.08 -26.48
C PRO A 85 8.00 14.26 -25.79
N ARG A 86 8.47 15.49 -26.04
CA ARG A 86 7.93 16.71 -25.41
C ARG A 86 6.46 16.97 -25.74
N LYS A 87 6.04 16.65 -26.98
CA LYS A 87 4.68 16.86 -27.51
C LYS A 87 3.60 15.95 -26.90
N LYS A 88 3.97 14.99 -26.05
CA LYS A 88 2.98 14.12 -25.39
C LYS A 88 2.14 14.92 -24.39
N SER A 89 0.84 14.63 -24.36
CA SER A 89 -0.10 15.25 -23.43
C SER A 89 0.27 14.91 -21.98
N LEU A 90 -0.16 15.76 -21.04
CA LEU A 90 0.05 15.53 -19.60
C LEU A 90 -0.51 14.16 -19.17
N PHE A 91 -1.69 13.80 -19.69
CA PHE A 91 -2.32 12.52 -19.42
C PHE A 91 -1.39 11.35 -19.80
N GLN A 92 -0.80 11.36 -21.00
CA GLN A 92 0.11 10.28 -21.43
C GLN A 92 1.36 10.16 -20.57
N LYS A 93 1.86 11.29 -20.04
CA LYS A 93 2.99 11.29 -19.09
C LYS A 93 2.58 10.73 -17.72
N ALA A 94 1.33 10.95 -17.31
CA ALA A 94 0.79 10.53 -16.02
C ALA A 94 0.32 9.08 -15.97
N ILE A 95 0.17 8.36 -17.10
CA ILE A 95 -0.30 6.95 -17.13
C ILE A 95 0.49 6.06 -16.16
N ALA A 96 1.83 6.17 -16.16
CA ALA A 96 2.66 5.38 -15.26
C ALA A 96 2.35 5.70 -13.79
N LEU A 97 2.13 6.97 -13.46
CA LEU A 97 1.74 7.39 -12.11
C LEU A 97 0.38 6.80 -11.72
N ILE A 98 -0.64 6.98 -12.58
CA ILE A 98 -2.02 6.51 -12.35
C ILE A 98 -2.06 5.01 -12.08
N ILE A 99 -1.28 4.22 -12.81
CA ILE A 99 -1.19 2.77 -12.62
C ILE A 99 -0.38 2.42 -11.37
N SER A 100 0.76 3.10 -11.16
CA SER A 100 1.67 2.78 -10.06
C SER A 100 1.10 3.07 -8.68
N VAL A 101 0.30 4.13 -8.53
CA VAL A 101 -0.22 4.54 -7.21
C VAL A 101 -1.04 3.43 -6.54
N PRO A 102 -2.09 2.87 -7.16
CA PRO A 102 -2.86 1.79 -6.54
C PRO A 102 -2.01 0.53 -6.31
N ILE A 103 -1.07 0.20 -7.20
CA ILE A 103 -0.19 -0.97 -7.04
C ILE A 103 0.71 -0.82 -5.81
N VAL A 104 1.39 0.32 -5.68
CA VAL A 104 2.28 0.59 -4.55
C VAL A 104 1.46 0.70 -3.27
N PHE A 105 0.29 1.35 -3.30
CA PHE A 105 -0.57 1.47 -2.13
C PHE A 105 -1.08 0.11 -1.62
N LEU A 106 -1.59 -0.74 -2.52
CA LEU A 106 -2.13 -2.05 -2.15
C LEU A 106 -1.05 -3.03 -1.68
N SER A 107 0.22 -2.81 -2.03
CA SER A 107 1.32 -3.72 -1.66
C SER A 107 1.47 -3.91 -0.14
N SER A 108 1.25 -2.87 0.67
CA SER A 108 1.28 -3.01 2.13
C SER A 108 0.17 -3.94 2.62
N TYR A 109 -1.04 -3.84 2.06
CA TYR A 109 -2.17 -4.68 2.45
C TYR A 109 -1.98 -6.15 2.05
N VAL A 110 -1.35 -6.40 0.91
CA VAL A 110 -0.97 -7.77 0.51
C VAL A 110 -0.02 -8.38 1.54
N VAL A 111 1.02 -7.65 1.93
CA VAL A 111 2.00 -8.12 2.91
C VAL A 111 1.36 -8.31 4.29
N ARG A 112 0.54 -7.37 4.74
CA ARG A 112 -0.17 -7.47 6.03
C ARG A 112 -1.11 -8.67 6.07
N HIS A 113 -1.86 -8.90 5.00
CA HIS A 113 -2.72 -10.07 4.88
C HIS A 113 -1.91 -11.36 4.99
N TYR A 114 -0.78 -11.46 4.28
CA TYR A 114 0.10 -12.62 4.37
C TYR A 114 0.65 -12.82 5.78
N VAL A 115 1.14 -11.76 6.43
CA VAL A 115 1.67 -11.82 7.80
C VAL A 115 0.58 -12.24 8.80
N TRP A 116 -0.64 -11.72 8.66
CA TRP A 116 -1.76 -12.10 9.51
C TRP A 116 -2.14 -13.58 9.36
N VAL A 117 -2.26 -14.09 8.12
CA VAL A 117 -2.52 -15.52 7.89
C VAL A 117 -1.43 -16.41 8.49
N GLN A 118 -0.16 -15.98 8.40
CA GLN A 118 0.96 -16.70 9.02
C GLN A 118 0.89 -16.66 10.55
N GLN A 119 0.48 -15.53 11.15
CA GLN A 119 0.27 -15.43 12.59
C GLN A 119 -0.83 -16.38 13.05
N VAL A 120 -1.96 -16.43 12.36
CA VAL A 120 -3.04 -17.41 12.64
C VAL A 120 -2.53 -18.85 12.53
N ALA A 121 -1.73 -19.15 11.50
CA ALA A 121 -1.16 -20.48 11.33
C ALA A 121 -0.26 -20.88 12.51
N ILE A 122 0.59 -19.95 12.98
CA ILE A 122 1.52 -20.21 14.08
C ILE A 122 0.79 -20.32 15.42
N GLU A 123 -0.11 -19.38 15.72
CA GLU A 123 -0.78 -19.32 17.03
C GLU A 123 -1.81 -20.42 17.21
N SER A 124 -2.44 -20.87 16.12
CA SER A 124 -3.44 -21.94 16.14
C SER A 124 -2.90 -23.31 15.75
N GLU A 125 -1.58 -23.46 15.61
CA GLU A 125 -0.90 -24.69 15.17
C GLU A 125 -1.48 -25.29 13.87
N LEU A 126 -1.94 -24.44 12.95
CA LEU A 126 -2.55 -24.85 11.69
C LEU A 126 -1.54 -24.92 10.56
N LEU A 127 -1.84 -25.76 9.57
CA LEU A 127 -1.16 -25.68 8.27
C LEU A 127 -1.47 -24.34 7.59
N PRO A 128 -0.53 -23.71 6.85
CA PRO A 128 -0.76 -22.42 6.19
C PRO A 128 -2.00 -22.39 5.27
N SER A 129 -2.32 -23.52 4.63
CA SER A 129 -3.52 -23.66 3.80
C SER A 129 -4.81 -23.69 4.62
N GLN A 130 -4.80 -24.29 5.81
CA GLN A 130 -5.94 -24.32 6.71
C GLN A 130 -6.16 -22.94 7.33
N ALA A 131 -5.09 -22.28 7.79
CA ALA A 131 -5.16 -20.91 8.29
C ALA A 131 -5.78 -19.97 7.25
N ALA A 132 -5.34 -20.07 5.98
CA ALA A 132 -5.91 -19.29 4.88
C ALA A 132 -7.42 -19.55 4.70
N GLN A 133 -7.88 -20.80 4.80
CA GLN A 133 -9.31 -21.15 4.69
C GLN A 133 -10.14 -20.59 5.85
N VAL A 134 -9.63 -20.69 7.08
CA VAL A 134 -10.30 -20.14 8.27
C VAL A 134 -10.39 -18.62 8.17
N THR A 135 -9.29 -17.94 7.84
CA THR A 135 -9.29 -16.49 7.65
C THR A 135 -10.17 -16.07 6.49
N ASP A 136 -10.19 -16.78 5.36
CA ASP A 136 -11.06 -16.44 4.24
C ASP A 136 -12.54 -16.59 4.60
N SER A 137 -12.89 -17.59 5.40
CA SER A 137 -14.27 -17.81 5.87
C SER A 137 -14.72 -16.65 6.77
N LEU A 138 -13.88 -16.22 7.70
CA LEU A 138 -14.09 -15.03 8.53
C LEU A 138 -14.29 -13.77 7.67
N LEU A 139 -13.40 -13.55 6.69
CA LEU A 139 -13.48 -12.38 5.81
C LEU A 139 -14.76 -12.36 4.98
N VAL A 140 -15.22 -13.52 4.49
CA VAL A 140 -16.48 -13.64 3.75
C VAL A 140 -17.67 -13.35 4.66
N GLN A 141 -17.69 -13.87 5.88
CA GLN A 141 -18.75 -13.58 6.85
C GLN A 141 -18.82 -12.09 7.20
N ALA A 142 -17.67 -11.46 7.45
CA ALA A 142 -17.61 -10.06 7.88
C ALA A 142 -17.75 -9.04 6.73
N THR A 143 -17.33 -9.38 5.51
CA THR A 143 -17.21 -8.40 4.40
C THR A 143 -17.81 -8.86 3.07
N GLY A 144 -18.25 -10.11 2.96
CA GLY A 144 -18.72 -10.72 1.71
C GLY A 144 -17.59 -11.00 0.70
N GLN A 145 -16.32 -10.82 1.07
CA GLN A 145 -15.17 -10.99 0.18
C GLN A 145 -14.03 -11.74 0.89
N LYS A 146 -13.25 -12.48 0.12
CA LYS A 146 -12.08 -13.24 0.62
C LYS A 146 -10.74 -12.60 0.22
N GLY A 147 -9.66 -13.13 0.78
CA GLY A 147 -8.29 -12.71 0.47
C GLY A 147 -8.02 -11.23 0.77
N VAL A 148 -7.09 -10.64 0.01
CA VAL A 148 -6.59 -9.26 0.26
C VAL A 148 -7.71 -8.21 0.24
N TRP A 149 -8.72 -8.36 -0.63
CA TRP A 149 -9.84 -7.41 -0.68
C TRP A 149 -10.78 -7.53 0.51
N GLY A 150 -11.08 -8.76 0.93
CA GLY A 150 -11.80 -9.01 2.18
C GLY A 150 -11.04 -8.41 3.37
N PHE A 151 -9.75 -8.70 3.45
CA PHE A 151 -8.86 -8.18 4.49
C PHE A 151 -8.78 -6.64 4.51
N PHE A 152 -8.66 -6.02 3.34
CA PHE A 152 -8.66 -4.57 3.19
C PHE A 152 -9.95 -3.94 3.74
N LYS A 153 -11.10 -4.57 3.54
CA LYS A 153 -12.38 -4.11 4.09
C LYS A 153 -12.55 -4.44 5.57
N TYR A 154 -12.05 -5.58 6.00
CA TYR A 154 -12.19 -6.08 7.37
C TYR A 154 -11.39 -5.24 8.36
N THR A 155 -10.14 -4.89 8.00
CA THR A 155 -9.26 -4.01 8.80
C THR A 155 -9.78 -2.58 8.97
N VAL A 156 -10.88 -2.20 8.33
CA VAL A 156 -11.58 -0.93 8.58
C VAL A 156 -12.54 -1.04 9.77
N GLN A 157 -13.03 -2.25 10.03
CA GLN A 157 -14.10 -2.52 10.98
C GLN A 157 -13.56 -3.00 12.33
N VAL A 158 -12.38 -3.62 12.34
CA VAL A 158 -11.76 -4.15 13.55
C VAL A 158 -10.43 -3.46 13.87
N PRO A 159 -10.23 -2.98 15.11
CA PRO A 159 -8.98 -2.33 15.53
C PRO A 159 -7.86 -3.36 15.76
N ILE A 160 -8.22 -4.58 16.18
CA ILE A 160 -7.31 -5.68 16.46
C ILE A 160 -7.74 -6.85 15.60
N LEU A 161 -6.77 -7.46 14.91
CA LEU A 161 -7.01 -8.65 14.12
C LEU A 161 -6.96 -9.87 15.05
N PRO A 162 -7.98 -10.74 15.04
CA PRO A 162 -7.94 -11.98 15.79
C PRO A 162 -6.85 -12.89 15.21
N THR A 163 -6.08 -13.53 16.08
CA THR A 163 -4.97 -14.41 15.71
C THR A 163 -5.14 -15.84 16.24
N ASP A 164 -5.97 -16.04 17.27
CA ASP A 164 -6.35 -17.37 17.79
C ASP A 164 -7.64 -17.89 17.15
N LEU A 165 -7.71 -19.21 16.96
CA LEU A 165 -8.84 -19.95 16.40
C LEU A 165 -10.10 -19.83 17.24
N SER A 166 -9.95 -19.82 18.57
CA SER A 166 -11.06 -19.59 19.50
C SER A 166 -11.67 -18.22 19.27
N ALA A 167 -10.84 -17.18 19.26
CA ALA A 167 -11.23 -15.80 18.97
C ALA A 167 -11.81 -15.66 17.55
N LEU A 168 -11.30 -16.37 16.55
CA LEU A 168 -11.83 -16.38 15.17
C LEU A 168 -13.24 -16.98 15.06
N GLN A 169 -13.58 -17.94 15.92
CA GLN A 169 -14.90 -18.58 15.97
C GLN A 169 -15.89 -17.82 16.86
N THR A 170 -15.40 -17.11 17.88
CA THR A 170 -16.22 -16.34 18.84
C THR A 170 -16.29 -14.84 18.54
N VAL A 171 -15.71 -14.35 17.42
CA VAL A 171 -15.73 -12.90 17.07
C VAL A 171 -17.13 -12.31 17.21
N ASP A 172 -18.17 -13.03 16.77
CA ASP A 172 -19.56 -12.56 16.84
C ASP A 172 -20.12 -12.50 18.27
N GLU A 173 -19.61 -13.31 19.21
CA GLU A 173 -20.03 -13.33 20.61
C GLU A 173 -19.27 -12.31 21.46
N ASP A 174 -17.96 -12.18 21.25
CA ASP A 174 -17.11 -11.21 21.95
C ASP A 174 -17.44 -9.77 21.54
N ASP A 175 -17.71 -9.53 20.24
CA ASP A 175 -18.21 -8.23 19.78
C ASP A 175 -19.57 -7.91 20.43
N LYS A 176 -20.49 -8.88 20.52
CA LYS A 176 -21.80 -8.67 21.16
C LYS A 176 -21.65 -8.36 22.65
N TRP A 177 -20.76 -9.05 23.35
CA TRP A 177 -20.50 -8.82 24.77
C TRP A 177 -19.89 -7.43 25.01
N PHE A 178 -18.82 -7.05 24.30
CA PHE A 178 -18.20 -5.73 24.44
C PHE A 178 -19.16 -4.60 24.09
N ARG A 179 -20.00 -4.81 23.06
CA ARG A 179 -21.06 -3.88 22.68
C ARG A 179 -22.13 -3.78 23.77
N SER A 180 -22.53 -4.88 24.39
CA SER A 180 -23.52 -4.86 25.49
C SER A 180 -23.00 -4.11 26.71
N GLU A 181 -21.71 -4.25 27.05
CA GLU A 181 -21.11 -3.55 28.18
C GLU A 181 -20.93 -2.06 27.88
N LEU A 182 -20.52 -1.67 26.65
CA LEU A 182 -20.49 -0.27 26.24
C LEU A 182 -21.89 0.38 26.25
N THR A 183 -22.91 -0.34 25.78
CA THR A 183 -24.31 0.09 25.81
C THR A 183 -24.78 0.32 27.25
N ARG A 184 -24.38 -0.55 28.17
CA ARG A 184 -24.68 -0.46 29.61
C ARG A 184 -24.03 0.77 30.27
N PHE A 185 -22.81 1.13 29.87
CA PHE A 185 -22.09 2.29 30.43
C PHE A 185 -22.46 3.63 29.78
N SER A 186 -22.83 3.66 28.50
CA SER A 186 -23.09 4.91 27.76
C SER A 186 -24.55 5.16 27.40
N GLY A 187 -25.44 4.18 27.56
CA GLY A 187 -26.86 4.27 27.18
C GLY A 187 -27.14 4.41 25.68
N LEU A 188 -26.12 4.25 24.83
CA LEU A 188 -26.22 4.40 23.36
C LEU A 188 -26.40 3.02 22.72
N GLU A 189 -27.33 2.88 21.78
CA GLU A 189 -27.57 1.63 21.07
C GLU A 189 -26.28 1.03 20.44
N PRO A 190 -26.10 -0.30 20.50
CA PRO A 190 -24.96 -1.01 19.88
C PRO A 190 -24.71 -0.66 18.41
N GLY A 191 -25.79 -0.32 17.68
CA GLY A 191 -25.73 0.05 16.26
C GLY A 191 -24.94 1.33 16.00
N ILE A 192 -25.00 2.31 16.91
CA ILE A 192 -24.37 3.63 16.72
C ILE A 192 -22.85 3.52 16.84
N PHE A 193 -22.34 2.76 17.82
CA PHE A 193 -20.90 2.52 17.96
C PHE A 193 -20.31 1.80 16.74
N THR A 194 -21.01 0.79 16.23
CA THR A 194 -20.59 0.04 15.04
C THR A 194 -20.48 0.96 13.82
N LEU A 195 -21.49 1.82 13.64
CA LEU A 195 -21.49 2.81 12.56
C LEU A 195 -20.33 3.79 12.73
N LEU A 196 -20.09 4.29 13.95
CA LEU A 196 -19.02 5.23 14.23
C LEU A 196 -17.64 4.62 13.93
N PHE A 197 -17.34 3.43 14.45
CA PHE A 197 -16.06 2.75 14.17
C PHE A 197 -15.84 2.51 12.68
N ARG A 198 -16.88 2.04 11.98
CA ARG A 198 -16.81 1.82 10.53
C ARG A 198 -16.56 3.13 9.78
N LEU A 199 -17.25 4.20 10.15
CA LEU A 199 -17.14 5.50 9.49
C LEU A 199 -15.78 6.15 9.78
N THR A 200 -15.29 6.08 11.02
CA THR A 200 -13.95 6.52 11.41
C THR A 200 -12.87 5.74 10.68
N GLY A 201 -12.97 4.40 10.62
CA GLY A 201 -12.01 3.57 9.90
C GLY A 201 -11.96 3.91 8.42
N TRP A 202 -13.12 4.07 7.76
CA TRP A 202 -13.17 4.48 6.35
C TRP A 202 -12.64 5.92 6.16
N GLY A 203 -12.90 6.81 7.12
CA GLY A 203 -12.39 8.17 7.12
C GLY A 203 -10.86 8.23 7.16
N ILE A 204 -10.24 7.48 8.07
CA ILE A 204 -8.77 7.37 8.16
C ILE A 204 -8.21 6.78 6.86
N ARG A 205 -8.82 5.72 6.33
CA ARG A 205 -8.35 5.08 5.10
C ARG A 205 -8.46 6.00 3.88
N LEU A 206 -9.58 6.69 3.74
CA LEU A 206 -9.78 7.67 2.66
C LEU A 206 -8.78 8.82 2.78
N PHE A 207 -8.53 9.29 4.01
CA PHE A 207 -7.52 10.31 4.28
C PHE A 207 -6.14 9.87 3.78
N TYR A 208 -5.69 8.65 4.10
CA TYR A 208 -4.38 8.17 3.63
C TYR A 208 -4.31 7.89 2.12
N ILE A 209 -5.40 7.43 1.50
CA ILE A 209 -5.51 7.31 0.04
C ILE A 209 -5.37 8.69 -0.62
N LEU A 210 -6.09 9.69 -0.12
CA LEU A 210 -6.02 11.06 -0.63
C LEU A 210 -4.63 11.66 -0.42
N LEU A 211 -4.04 11.45 0.77
CA LEU A 211 -2.68 11.90 1.07
C LEU A 211 -1.67 11.31 0.10
N ALA A 212 -1.74 10.00 -0.19
CA ALA A 212 -0.90 9.33 -1.17
C ALA A 212 -1.10 9.91 -2.58
N LEU A 213 -2.35 10.07 -3.03
CA LEU A 213 -2.68 10.62 -4.35
C LEU A 213 -2.18 12.05 -4.54
N VAL A 214 -2.47 12.93 -3.58
CA VAL A 214 -2.07 14.34 -3.62
C VAL A 214 -0.54 14.46 -3.57
N THR A 215 0.12 13.70 -2.70
CA THR A 215 1.58 13.69 -2.61
C THR A 215 2.21 13.24 -3.92
N ALA A 216 1.76 12.10 -4.47
CA ALA A 216 2.24 11.58 -5.75
C ALA A 216 2.06 12.62 -6.87
N ALA A 217 0.91 13.27 -6.95
CA ALA A 217 0.61 14.27 -7.98
C ALA A 217 1.48 15.53 -7.87
N ILE A 218 1.62 16.10 -6.67
CA ILE A 218 2.46 17.29 -6.42
C ILE A 218 3.91 17.01 -6.79
N TYR A 219 4.45 15.89 -6.32
CA TYR A 219 5.84 15.54 -6.58
C TYR A 219 6.09 15.09 -8.02
N PHE A 220 5.08 14.50 -8.69
CA PHE A 220 5.11 14.27 -10.12
C PHE A 220 5.19 15.57 -10.91
N ALA A 221 4.40 16.59 -10.56
CA ALA A 221 4.49 17.90 -11.18
C ALA A 221 5.89 18.53 -10.99
N LYS A 222 6.48 18.42 -9.79
CA LYS A 222 7.88 18.83 -9.54
C LYS A 222 8.87 18.08 -10.43
N GLY A 223 8.71 16.76 -10.58
CA GLY A 223 9.53 15.93 -11.46
C GLY A 223 9.40 16.32 -12.93
N LEU A 224 8.19 16.68 -13.40
CA LEU A 224 7.96 17.19 -14.75
C LEU A 224 8.71 18.50 -15.01
N VAL A 225 8.64 19.45 -14.08
CA VAL A 225 9.35 20.73 -14.18
C VAL A 225 10.85 20.50 -14.27
N TRP A 226 11.39 19.61 -13.43
CA TRP A 226 12.80 19.21 -13.49
C TRP A 226 13.18 18.56 -14.83
N ALA A 227 12.32 17.68 -15.36
CA ALA A 227 12.55 17.03 -16.65
C ALA A 227 12.58 18.04 -17.80
N ASP A 228 11.74 19.05 -17.77
CA ASP A 228 11.66 20.09 -18.81
C ASP A 228 12.83 21.08 -18.75
N SER A 229 13.34 21.42 -17.55
CA SER A 229 14.53 22.28 -17.42
C SER A 229 15.80 21.59 -17.95
N HIS A 230 15.95 20.28 -17.74
CA HIS A 230 17.11 19.50 -18.20
C HIS A 230 17.06 19.10 -19.68
N ARG A 231 15.98 19.45 -20.39
CA ARG A 231 15.86 19.27 -21.84
C ARG A 231 16.31 20.49 -22.63
N GLN A 232 16.33 21.66 -22.00
CA GLN A 232 16.74 22.89 -22.68
C GLN A 232 18.28 22.88 -22.77
N PRO A 233 18.88 23.06 -23.97
CA PRO A 233 20.30 23.32 -24.04
C PRO A 233 20.54 24.61 -23.24
N ARG A 234 21.47 24.56 -22.27
CA ARG A 234 21.92 25.76 -21.56
C ARG A 234 22.29 26.79 -22.65
N ARG A 235 21.50 27.86 -22.75
CA ARG A 235 21.88 29.04 -23.52
C ARG A 235 22.87 29.85 -22.72
#